data_AF-A0A945I2C8-F1
#
_entry.id   AF-A0A945I2C8-F1
#
_cell.length_a   1.000
_cell.length_b   1.000
_cell.length_c   1.000
_cell.angle_alpha   90.00
_cell.angle_beta   90.00
_cell.angle_gamma   90.00
#
_symmetry.space_group_name_H-M   'P 1'
#
loop_
_entity.id
_entity.type
_entity.pdbx_description
1 polymer ?
#
loop_
_entity_poly.entity_id
_entity_poly.type
_entity_poly.pdbx_seq_one_letter_code
_entity_poly.pdbx_strand_id
1 'polypeptide(L)'
;MKYLKYYISTITILSAGYICTLGKFFPLVFFISFSSFIIFGDLFLKSDNKKHNYKFNFFLNLPIYLNLPLLLVFLMTVVFILGNSDANAFSIFFLEMLNIDLLHSRETIYFSDKIALVALTSLFIGIMGTVPGHEMSHRIKKKFDLFIGNWLLSLSWDCAFAIEHVYGHHKN
;
A
#
# COMPACT_ATOMS: atom_id res chain seq x y z
N MET A 1 13.24 7.90 18.08
CA MET A 1 12.61 7.02 17.07
C MET A 1 11.11 6.77 17.33
N LYS A 2 10.36 7.75 17.86
CA LYS A 2 8.98 7.53 18.33
C LYS A 2 7.94 7.48 17.20
N TYR A 3 8.11 8.33 16.19
CA TYR A 3 7.21 8.48 15.05
C TYR A 3 7.61 7.60 13.86
N LEU A 4 8.91 7.35 13.68
CA LEU A 4 9.47 6.67 12.51
C LEU A 4 8.92 5.25 12.29
N LYS A 5 8.59 4.53 13.38
CA LYS A 5 8.02 3.18 13.30
C LYS A 5 6.69 3.11 12.55
N TYR A 6 5.93 4.21 12.47
CA TYR A 6 4.66 4.26 11.74
C TYR A 6 4.83 4.47 10.23
N TYR A 7 6.05 4.73 9.75
CA TYR A 7 6.36 4.95 8.34
C TYR A 7 6.90 3.68 7.64
N ILE A 8 6.95 2.55 8.34
CA ILE A 8 7.41 1.27 7.75
C ILE A 8 6.58 0.95 6.51
N SER A 9 5.25 1.07 6.57
CA SER A 9 4.37 0.85 5.42
C SER A 9 4.71 1.77 4.25
N THR A 10 4.86 3.08 4.51
CA THR A 10 5.20 4.09 3.51
C THR A 10 6.53 3.78 2.83
N ILE A 11 7.56 3.42 3.60
CA ILE A 11 8.87 3.05 3.05
C ILE A 11 8.75 1.78 2.22
N THR A 12 8.01 0.77 2.70
CA THR A 12 7.86 -0.50 1.99
C THR A 12 7.17 -0.34 0.64
N ILE A 13 6.09 0.44 0.54
CA ILE A 13 5.41 0.65 -0.74
C ILE A 13 6.23 1.48 -1.72
N LEU A 14 6.98 2.48 -1.24
CA LEU A 14 7.93 3.22 -2.09
C LEU A 14 9.05 2.32 -2.61
N SER A 15 9.60 1.47 -1.74
CA SER A 15 10.65 0.52 -2.13
C SER A 15 10.13 -0.51 -3.13
N ALA A 16 8.90 -1.02 -2.94
CA ALA A 16 8.25 -1.92 -3.88
C ALA A 16 7.97 -1.24 -5.22
N GLY A 17 7.46 0.00 -5.20
CA GLY A 17 7.16 0.79 -6.40
C GLY A 17 8.40 1.03 -7.27
N TYR A 18 9.59 1.07 -6.66
CA TYR A 18 10.85 1.13 -7.42
C TYR A 18 11.36 -0.27 -7.80
N ILE A 19 11.55 -1.17 -6.83
CA ILE A 19 12.18 -2.48 -7.06
C ILE A 19 11.38 -3.33 -8.05
N CYS A 20 10.06 -3.33 -7.96
CA CYS A 20 9.21 -4.10 -8.88
C CYS A 20 9.27 -3.58 -10.33
N THR A 21 9.75 -2.36 -10.56
CA THR A 21 9.96 -1.79 -11.90
C THR A 21 11.35 -2.07 -12.47
N LEU A 22 12.23 -2.78 -11.75
CA LEU A 22 13.53 -3.19 -12.29
C LEU A 22 13.44 -4.40 -13.24
N GLY A 23 12.25 -5.01 -13.38
CA GLY A 23 12.00 -6.14 -14.27
C GLY A 23 12.44 -7.48 -13.66
N LYS A 24 12.90 -8.40 -14.52
CA LYS A 24 13.39 -9.78 -14.25
C LYS A 24 13.55 -10.16 -12.77
N PHE A 25 12.72 -11.05 -12.25
CA PHE A 25 12.80 -11.63 -10.89
C PHE A 25 12.69 -10.65 -9.72
N PHE A 26 12.82 -9.33 -9.92
CA PHE A 26 12.76 -8.36 -8.83
C PHE A 26 11.40 -8.36 -8.12
N PRO A 27 10.23 -8.42 -8.81
CA PRO A 27 8.96 -8.55 -8.12
C PRO A 27 8.86 -9.81 -7.25
N LEU A 28 9.32 -10.97 -7.77
CA LEU A 28 9.32 -12.22 -7.02
C LEU A 28 10.22 -12.15 -5.79
N VAL A 29 11.44 -11.65 -5.95
CA VAL A 29 12.41 -11.51 -4.85
C VAL A 29 11.90 -10.52 -3.81
N PHE A 30 11.31 -9.40 -4.23
CA PHE A 30 10.71 -8.43 -3.31
C PHE A 30 9.56 -9.07 -2.52
N PHE A 31 8.65 -9.77 -3.20
CA PHE A 31 7.55 -10.46 -2.54
C PHE A 31 8.04 -11.46 -1.49
N ILE A 32 8.96 -12.37 -1.85
CA ILE A 32 9.50 -13.39 -0.92
C ILE A 32 10.24 -12.73 0.24
N SER A 33 11.08 -11.73 -0.03
CA SER A 33 11.85 -11.04 1.02
C SER A 33 10.95 -10.26 1.97
N PHE A 34 9.95 -9.55 1.46
CA PHE A 34 9.00 -8.79 2.27
C PHE A 34 8.09 -9.71 3.10
N SER A 35 7.57 -10.78 2.52
CA SER A 35 6.79 -11.78 3.26
C SER A 35 7.63 -12.44 4.36
N SER A 36 8.88 -12.80 4.06
CA SER A 36 9.82 -13.34 5.05
C SER A 36 10.10 -12.32 6.15
N PHE A 37 10.28 -11.05 5.81
CA PHE A 37 10.48 -9.98 6.78
C PHE A 37 9.29 -9.84 7.74
N ILE A 38 8.05 -9.93 7.25
CA ILE A 38 6.85 -9.91 8.11
C ILE A 38 6.81 -11.15 9.01
N ILE A 39 6.94 -12.35 8.44
CA ILE A 39 6.81 -13.61 9.17
C ILE A 39 7.90 -13.73 10.25
N PHE A 40 9.16 -13.52 9.88
CA PHE A 40 10.25 -13.57 10.85
C PHE A 40 10.20 -12.40 11.83
N GLY A 41 9.75 -11.23 11.38
CA GLY A 41 9.51 -10.09 12.25
C GLY A 41 8.53 -10.44 13.37
N ASP A 42 7.41 -11.08 13.03
CA ASP A 42 6.40 -11.52 14.01
C ASP A 42 6.92 -12.64 14.94
N LEU A 43 7.67 -13.61 14.39
CA LEU A 43 8.22 -14.73 15.17
C LEU A 43 9.30 -14.31 16.17
N PHE A 44 10.16 -13.34 15.82
CA PHE A 44 11.33 -13.00 16.62
C PHE A 44 11.17 -11.72 17.45
N LEU A 45 10.37 -10.75 17.01
CA LEU A 45 10.22 -9.47 17.72
C LEU A 45 9.14 -9.58 18.81
N LYS A 46 9.47 -9.06 20.00
CA LYS A 46 8.51 -9.00 21.11
C LYS A 46 7.47 -7.90 20.87
N SER A 47 6.27 -8.10 21.41
CA SER A 47 5.18 -7.12 21.37
C SER A 47 5.59 -5.77 21.99
N ASP A 48 5.26 -4.68 21.30
CA ASP A 48 5.48 -3.33 21.80
C ASP A 48 4.33 -2.91 22.73
N ASN A 49 4.52 -3.15 24.03
CA ASN A 49 3.54 -2.76 25.06
C ASN A 49 3.72 -1.33 25.57
N LYS A 50 4.65 -0.54 25.00
CA LYS A 50 4.97 0.80 25.52
C LYS A 50 3.97 1.83 25.02
N LYS A 51 3.14 2.34 25.94
CA LYS A 51 2.29 3.50 25.69
C LYS A 51 3.12 4.77 25.67
N HIS A 52 2.83 5.62 24.69
CA HIS A 52 3.69 6.73 24.31
C HIS A 52 2.82 7.97 24.10
N ASN A 53 3.09 9.05 24.83
CA ASN A 53 2.33 10.31 24.66
C ASN A 53 2.84 11.12 23.47
N TYR A 54 2.08 11.20 22.38
CA TYR A 54 2.46 11.92 21.19
C TYR A 54 2.03 13.38 21.28
N LYS A 55 2.97 14.33 21.10
CA LYS A 55 2.66 15.77 21.10
C LYS A 55 2.02 16.20 19.78
N PHE A 56 2.50 15.66 18.67
CA PHE A 56 2.05 16.01 17.33
C PHE A 56 1.30 14.84 16.67
N ASN A 57 -0.03 14.89 16.68
CA ASN A 57 -0.87 13.86 16.05
C ASN A 57 -0.80 13.88 14.50
N PHE A 58 -0.39 15.01 13.92
CA PHE A 58 -0.24 15.13 12.47
C PHE A 58 0.74 14.10 11.90
N PHE A 59 1.94 13.98 12.48
CA PHE A 59 2.96 13.02 12.04
C PHE A 59 2.58 11.54 12.26
N LEU A 60 1.58 11.25 13.09
CA LEU A 60 1.02 9.90 13.20
C LEU A 60 0.03 9.61 12.07
N ASN A 61 -0.76 10.60 11.68
CA ASN A 61 -1.79 10.43 10.65
C ASN A 61 -1.23 10.57 9.24
N LEU A 62 -0.12 11.28 9.05
CA LEU A 62 0.51 11.46 7.74
C LEU A 62 0.72 10.16 6.96
N PRO A 63 1.32 9.08 7.52
CA PRO A 63 1.47 7.82 6.78
C PRO A 63 0.13 7.22 6.35
N ILE A 64 -0.93 7.38 7.16
CA ILE A 64 -2.28 6.89 6.84
C ILE A 64 -2.84 7.64 5.62
N TYR A 65 -2.64 8.97 5.55
CA TYR A 65 -3.07 9.76 4.37
C TYR A 65 -2.22 9.46 3.13
N LEU A 66 -0.92 9.19 3.31
CA LEU A 66 -0.02 8.85 2.20
C LEU A 66 -0.32 7.49 1.58
N ASN A 67 -0.95 6.57 2.31
CA ASN A 67 -1.29 5.25 1.78
C ASN A 67 -2.18 5.34 0.53
N LEU A 68 -3.16 6.26 0.49
CA LEU A 68 -4.06 6.35 -0.66
C LEU A 68 -3.34 6.69 -1.98
N PRO A 69 -2.62 7.84 -2.09
CA PRO A 69 -1.93 8.16 -3.34
C PRO A 69 -0.84 7.14 -3.68
N LEU A 70 -0.11 6.62 -2.69
CA LEU A 70 0.95 5.64 -2.95
C LEU A 70 0.40 4.30 -3.45
N LEU A 71 -0.69 3.81 -2.85
CA LEU A 71 -1.34 2.57 -3.25
C LEU A 71 -2.00 2.70 -4.62
N LEU A 72 -2.58 3.86 -4.94
CA LEU A 72 -3.15 4.12 -6.26
C LEU A 72 -2.07 4.14 -7.34
N VAL A 73 -0.95 4.85 -7.11
CA VAL A 73 0.18 4.84 -8.04
C VAL A 73 0.74 3.42 -8.21
N PHE A 74 0.96 2.69 -7.11
CA PHE A 74 1.43 1.31 -7.17
C PHE A 74 0.47 0.41 -7.95
N LEU A 75 -0.84 0.49 -7.69
CA LEU A 75 -1.85 -0.29 -8.41
C LEU A 75 -1.86 0.04 -9.91
N MET A 76 -1.76 1.33 -10.28
CA MET A 76 -1.64 1.73 -11.68
C MET A 76 -0.37 1.19 -12.34
N THR A 77 0.77 1.16 -11.63
CA THR A 77 2.00 0.54 -12.16
C THR A 77 1.82 -0.96 -12.40
N VAL A 78 1.20 -1.68 -11.46
CA VAL A 78 0.95 -3.13 -11.60
C VAL A 78 -0.01 -3.40 -12.74
N VAL A 79 -1.10 -2.64 -12.86
CA VAL A 79 -2.05 -2.75 -13.98
C VAL A 79 -1.35 -2.48 -15.31
N PHE A 80 -0.48 -1.48 -15.39
CA PHE A 80 0.28 -1.20 -16.60
C PHE A 80 1.24 -2.35 -16.94
N ILE A 81 1.95 -2.90 -15.96
CA ILE A 81 2.91 -3.99 -16.14
C ILE A 81 2.21 -5.30 -16.53
N LEU A 82 1.03 -5.59 -15.98
CA LEU A 82 0.29 -6.82 -16.29
C LEU A 82 -0.61 -6.70 -17.54
N GLY A 83 -0.94 -5.47 -17.93
CA GLY A 83 -1.77 -5.17 -19.10
C GLY A 83 -1.00 -5.19 -20.42
N ASN A 84 -1.70 -4.83 -21.49
CA ASN A 84 -1.18 -4.79 -22.86
C ASN A 84 -1.36 -3.41 -23.53
N SER A 85 -1.31 -2.33 -22.75
CA SER A 85 -1.46 -0.98 -23.29
C SER A 85 -0.16 -0.49 -23.91
N ASP A 86 -0.24 0.22 -25.03
CA ASP A 86 0.90 0.96 -25.56
C ASP A 86 1.40 2.05 -24.59
N ALA A 87 2.51 2.70 -24.95
CA ALA A 87 2.99 3.89 -24.26
C ALA A 87 1.86 4.91 -24.09
N ASN A 88 1.58 5.31 -22.86
CA ASN A 88 0.56 6.30 -22.52
C ASN A 88 1.14 7.39 -21.61
N ALA A 89 0.32 8.39 -21.28
CA ALA A 89 0.74 9.51 -20.43
C ALA A 89 1.33 9.04 -19.08
N PHE A 90 0.84 7.94 -18.52
CA PHE A 90 1.35 7.39 -17.26
C PHE A 90 2.76 6.80 -17.42
N SER A 91 2.99 5.96 -18.44
CA SER A 91 4.33 5.41 -18.69
C SER A 91 5.34 6.46 -19.13
N ILE A 92 4.90 7.48 -19.89
CA ILE A 92 5.77 8.59 -20.30
C ILE A 92 6.16 9.42 -19.07
N PHE A 93 5.21 9.72 -18.18
CA PHE A 93 5.50 10.40 -16.92
C PHE A 93 6.54 9.64 -16.07
N PHE A 94 6.40 8.31 -15.94
CA PHE A 94 7.38 7.48 -15.23
C PHE A 94 8.77 7.53 -15.88
N LEU A 95 8.83 7.51 -17.21
CA LEU A 95 10.09 7.59 -17.93
C LEU A 95 10.75 8.96 -17.76
N GLU A 96 10.03 10.05 -18.01
CA GLU A 96 10.61 11.40 -18.02
C GLU A 96 10.95 11.93 -16.61
N MET A 97 10.08 11.66 -15.62
CA MET A 97 10.26 12.24 -14.28
C MET A 97 11.05 11.34 -13.34
N LEU A 98 10.93 10.01 -13.49
CA LEU A 98 11.54 9.04 -12.58
C LEU A 98 12.64 8.21 -13.25
N ASN A 99 12.83 8.35 -14.57
CA ASN A 99 13.75 7.51 -15.35
C ASN A 99 13.46 6.01 -15.22
N ILE A 100 12.17 5.66 -15.16
CA ILE A 100 11.68 4.29 -15.05
C ILE A 100 10.95 3.91 -16.33
N ASP A 101 11.49 2.96 -17.08
CA ASP A 101 10.85 2.43 -18.29
C ASP A 101 9.90 1.26 -17.93
N LEU A 102 8.61 1.59 -17.81
CA LEU A 102 7.57 0.62 -17.51
C LEU A 102 7.31 -0.37 -18.66
N LEU A 103 7.59 0.01 -19.92
CA LEU A 103 7.41 -0.90 -21.06
C LEU A 103 8.50 -1.96 -21.04
N HIS A 104 9.75 -1.53 -20.84
CA HIS A 104 10.87 -2.46 -20.66
C HIS A 104 10.65 -3.39 -19.46
N SER A 105 10.10 -2.86 -18.35
CA SER A 105 9.73 -3.66 -17.18
C SER A 105 8.78 -4.78 -17.59
N ARG A 106 7.69 -4.46 -18.29
CA ARG A 106 6.69 -5.44 -18.75
C ARG A 106 7.27 -6.52 -19.64
N GLU A 107 8.14 -6.17 -20.57
CA GLU A 107 8.71 -7.13 -21.53
C GLU A 107 9.68 -8.12 -20.89
N THR A 108 10.24 -7.75 -19.74
CA THR A 108 11.30 -8.53 -19.09
C THR A 108 10.84 -9.38 -17.91
N ILE A 109 9.62 -9.19 -17.39
CA ILE A 109 9.12 -10.00 -16.26
C ILE A 109 8.78 -11.43 -16.66
N TYR A 110 8.98 -12.37 -15.75
CA TYR A 110 8.56 -13.77 -15.90
C TYR A 110 7.12 -14.00 -15.43
N PHE A 111 6.56 -15.16 -15.76
CA PHE A 111 5.24 -15.55 -15.26
C PHE A 111 5.16 -15.59 -13.72
N SER A 112 6.24 -16.04 -13.06
CA SER A 112 6.34 -16.02 -11.59
C SER A 112 6.30 -14.60 -11.01
N ASP A 113 6.91 -13.62 -11.69
CA ASP A 113 6.88 -12.22 -11.29
C ASP A 113 5.45 -11.67 -11.38
N LYS A 114 4.68 -12.07 -12.39
CA LYS A 114 3.26 -11.67 -12.51
C LYS A 114 2.44 -12.18 -11.33
N ILE A 115 2.62 -13.46 -10.95
CA ILE A 115 1.96 -14.04 -9.76
C ILE A 115 2.39 -13.27 -8.51
N ALA A 116 3.69 -12.99 -8.36
CA ALA A 116 4.22 -12.24 -7.23
C ALA A 116 3.66 -10.82 -7.16
N LEU A 117 3.52 -10.12 -8.29
CA LEU A 117 2.91 -8.79 -8.34
C LEU A 117 1.45 -8.82 -7.89
N VAL A 118 0.66 -9.80 -8.34
CA VAL A 118 -0.73 -9.95 -7.90
C VAL A 118 -0.80 -10.21 -6.38
N ALA A 119 0.01 -11.14 -5.87
CA ALA A 119 0.06 -11.48 -4.45
C ALA A 119 0.59 -10.32 -3.58
N LEU A 120 1.58 -9.58 -4.05
CA LEU A 120 2.11 -8.40 -3.36
C LEU A 120 1.09 -7.27 -3.34
N THR A 121 0.37 -7.06 -4.44
CA THR A 121 -0.67 -6.04 -4.54
C THR A 121 -1.83 -6.34 -3.59
N SER A 122 -2.30 -7.58 -3.52
CA SER A 122 -3.34 -7.96 -2.56
C SER A 122 -2.88 -7.79 -1.11
N LEU A 123 -1.63 -8.15 -0.80
CA LEU A 123 -1.03 -7.93 0.52
C LEU A 123 -1.00 -6.44 0.88
N PHE A 124 -0.59 -5.57 -0.04
CA PHE A 124 -0.56 -4.12 0.18
C PHE A 124 -1.95 -3.51 0.30
N ILE A 125 -2.92 -3.96 -0.48
CA ILE A 125 -4.31 -3.56 -0.32
C ILE A 125 -4.81 -3.90 1.09
N GLY A 126 -4.49 -5.08 1.64
CA GLY A 126 -4.85 -5.42 3.01
C GLY A 126 -4.19 -4.51 4.06
N ILE A 127 -2.86 -4.40 4.02
CA ILE A 127 -2.07 -3.70 5.06
C ILE A 127 -2.24 -2.18 4.99
N MET A 128 -2.29 -1.61 3.78
CA MET A 128 -2.24 -0.15 3.55
C MET A 128 -3.56 0.42 3.03
N GLY A 129 -4.44 -0.42 2.47
CA GLY A 129 -5.80 -0.06 2.08
C GLY A 129 -6.80 -0.33 3.20
N THR A 130 -7.13 -1.60 3.42
CA THR A 130 -8.23 -2.04 4.28
C THR A 130 -8.04 -1.62 5.73
N VAL A 131 -6.88 -1.89 6.34
CA VAL A 131 -6.65 -1.54 7.77
C VAL A 131 -6.72 -0.01 8.00
N PRO A 132 -5.99 0.83 7.25
CA PRO A 132 -6.11 2.28 7.35
C PRO A 132 -7.53 2.80 7.01
N GLY A 133 -8.20 2.19 6.03
CA GLY A 133 -9.57 2.51 5.66
C GLY A 133 -10.57 2.25 6.79
N HIS A 134 -10.47 1.10 7.45
CA HIS A 134 -11.20 0.75 8.67
C HIS A 134 -10.98 1.80 9.76
N GLU A 135 -9.72 2.11 10.09
CA GLU A 135 -9.40 3.09 11.14
C GLU A 135 -9.94 4.49 10.83
N MET A 136 -9.98 4.87 9.56
CA MET A 136 -10.55 6.15 9.12
C MET A 136 -12.07 6.16 9.18
N SER A 137 -12.74 5.04 8.91
CA SER A 137 -14.22 4.95 8.99
C SER A 137 -14.76 5.21 10.40
N HIS A 138 -13.97 4.91 11.44
CA HIS A 138 -14.31 5.22 12.83
C HIS A 138 -14.28 6.72 13.16
N ARG A 139 -13.68 7.56 12.30
CA ARG A 139 -13.50 9.00 12.54
C ARG A 139 -14.68 9.82 12.03
N ILE A 140 -15.89 9.42 12.41
CA ILE A 140 -17.18 9.94 11.90
C ILE A 140 -17.34 11.48 11.93
N LYS A 141 -16.64 12.17 12.84
CA LYS A 141 -16.68 13.64 12.94
C LYS A 141 -15.81 14.36 11.91
N LYS A 142 -14.91 13.65 11.21
CA LYS A 142 -13.94 14.21 10.25
C LYS A 142 -14.27 13.75 8.84
N LYS A 143 -14.95 14.62 8.08
CA LYS A 143 -15.38 14.33 6.69
C LYS A 143 -14.22 13.93 5.76
N PHE A 144 -13.06 14.58 5.91
CA PHE A 144 -11.88 14.25 5.09
C PHE A 144 -11.32 12.86 5.40
N ASP A 145 -11.26 12.47 6.68
CA ASP A 145 -10.81 11.12 7.06
C ASP A 145 -11.78 10.06 6.49
N LEU A 146 -13.10 10.28 6.60
CA LEU A 146 -14.10 9.40 5.98
C LEU A 146 -13.94 9.31 4.46
N PHE A 147 -13.67 10.42 3.77
CA PHE A 147 -13.43 10.42 2.32
C PHE A 147 -12.23 9.54 1.94
N ILE A 148 -11.09 9.73 2.60
CA ILE A 148 -9.89 8.93 2.34
C ILE A 148 -10.14 7.46 2.70
N GLY A 149 -10.81 7.20 3.83
CA GLY A 149 -11.15 5.84 4.28
C GLY A 149 -12.02 5.08 3.28
N ASN A 150 -13.06 5.72 2.73
CA ASN A 150 -13.92 5.12 1.71
C ASN A 150 -13.16 4.80 0.42
N TRP A 151 -12.26 5.68 -0.02
CA TRP A 151 -11.42 5.41 -1.18
C TRP A 151 -10.47 4.24 -0.93
N LEU A 152 -9.85 4.16 0.25
CA LEU A 152 -8.98 3.04 0.60
C LEU A 152 -9.73 1.70 0.65
N LEU A 153 -10.93 1.67 1.23
CA LEU A 153 -11.80 0.48 1.25
C LEU A 153 -12.33 0.10 -0.15
N SER A 154 -12.49 1.09 -1.04
CA SER A 154 -12.87 0.81 -2.43
C SER A 154 -11.83 -0.02 -3.18
N LEU A 155 -10.54 0.08 -2.81
CA LEU A 155 -9.47 -0.71 -3.42
C LEU A 155 -9.54 -2.20 -3.05
N SER A 156 -10.18 -2.53 -1.92
CA SER A 156 -10.47 -3.92 -1.50
C SER A 156 -11.91 -4.34 -1.74
N TRP A 157 -12.72 -3.52 -2.43
CA TRP A 157 -14.18 -3.70 -2.58
C TRP A 157 -14.94 -3.84 -1.27
N ASP A 158 -14.43 -3.26 -0.19
CA ASP A 158 -14.99 -3.41 1.16
C ASP A 158 -15.71 -2.14 1.64
N CYS A 159 -16.37 -1.44 0.72
CA CYS A 159 -17.08 -0.19 1.06
C CYS A 159 -18.28 -0.40 1.99
N ALA A 160 -18.90 -1.59 1.96
CA ALA A 160 -20.03 -1.93 2.82
C ALA A 160 -19.62 -1.98 4.31
N PHE A 161 -18.38 -2.39 4.59
CA PHE A 161 -17.82 -2.45 5.92
C PHE A 161 -17.90 -1.11 6.66
N ALA A 162 -17.62 0.01 5.99
CA ALA A 162 -17.69 1.34 6.59
C ALA A 162 -19.10 1.68 7.14
N ILE A 163 -20.15 1.08 6.58
CA ILE A 163 -21.53 1.30 7.02
C ILE A 163 -21.90 0.29 8.12
N GLU A 164 -21.74 -1.00 7.87
CA GLU A 164 -22.15 -2.07 8.78
C GLU A 164 -21.34 -2.05 10.09
N HIS A 165 -20.04 -1.86 9.99
CA HIS A 165 -19.15 -1.93 11.14
C HIS A 165 -19.33 -0.73 12.07
N VAL A 166 -19.37 0.48 11.51
CA VAL A 166 -19.44 1.73 12.30
C VAL A 166 -20.84 1.98 12.84
N TYR A 167 -21.88 1.81 12.01
CA TYR A 167 -23.26 2.15 12.38
C TYR A 167 -24.09 0.95 12.85
N GLY A 168 -23.62 -0.27 12.62
CA GLY A 168 -24.22 -1.50 13.14
C GLY A 168 -23.50 -1.99 14.40
N HIS A 169 -22.27 -2.46 14.26
CA HIS A 169 -21.54 -3.18 15.33
C HIS A 169 -21.00 -2.26 16.44
N HIS A 170 -20.62 -1.03 16.11
CA HIS A 170 -20.10 -0.02 17.07
C HIS A 170 -21.11 1.07 17.45
N LYS A 171 -22.41 0.79 17.31
CA LYS A 171 -23.49 1.77 17.56
C LYS A 171 -23.58 2.28 19.01
N ASN A 172 -23.01 1.53 19.97
CA ASN A 172 -23.07 1.81 21.41
C ASN A 172 -21.68 2.03 22.01
#